data_AF-A0A942PDM7-F1
#
_entry.id   AF-A0A942PDM7-F1
#
_cell.length_a   1.000
_cell.length_b   1.000
_cell.length_c   1.000
_cell.angle_alpha   90.00
_cell.angle_beta   90.00
_cell.angle_gamma   90.00
#
_symmetry.space_group_name_H-M   'P 1'
#
loop_
_entity.id
_entity.type
_entity.pdbx_description
1 polymer ?
#
loop_
_entity_poly.entity_id
_entity_poly.type
_entity_poly.pdbx_seq_one_letter_code
_entity_poly.pdbx_strand_id
1 'polypeptide(L)'
;MSAKLSDKELRQQALKLSDPYEQRDLAWEIPADVTLLDILNLYTFDRWPKQKVYCVQCRGHHHKNGFTALLSNGQRVLLGSKCGGELFGESWTDAEKRMKERTDRQWELAQLDRLKTAIPSFQRVLPSWRNTVDKVVARRETFKRHLGELASRVSEAASVHGGQLTALKDVSERPTEASPKGVRSVRYTIAALPGAELFKTERPLVAIDEAIEAVELITRTVGQTDLLRTTMLRRARRALEDTFDRLIDAAALCEAAEDFFTKECFALLVDWMNNHVGTRDPLLLLDDGIDYRDGRRGVRLPPTPLPTLDTVLLQLIREFKSGD
;
A
#
# COMPACT_ATOMS: atom_id res chain seq x y z
N MET A 1 16.18 -11.07 34.49
CA MET A 1 14.87 -10.98 33.81
C MET A 1 14.62 -9.51 33.53
N SER A 2 14.59 -9.08 32.27
CA SER A 2 14.32 -7.68 31.90
C SER A 2 12.85 -7.37 32.16
N ALA A 3 12.57 -6.27 32.86
CA ALA A 3 11.22 -5.75 32.98
C ALA A 3 10.73 -5.37 31.57
N LYS A 4 9.70 -6.09 31.06
CA LYS A 4 9.11 -5.80 29.76
C LYS A 4 8.34 -4.49 29.88
N LEU A 5 8.83 -3.44 29.21
CA LEU A 5 8.12 -2.17 29.07
C LEU A 5 6.77 -2.40 28.39
N SER A 6 5.74 -1.71 28.88
CA SER A 6 4.44 -1.60 28.19
C SER A 6 4.58 -0.77 26.90
N ASP A 7 3.65 -0.94 25.97
CA ASP A 7 3.64 -0.16 24.73
C ASP A 7 3.39 1.32 24.98
N LYS A 8 2.75 1.67 26.10
CA LYS A 8 2.58 3.07 26.53
C LYS A 8 3.92 3.68 26.94
N GLU A 9 4.70 2.97 27.75
CA GLU A 9 6.04 3.41 28.16
C GLU A 9 6.99 3.47 26.96
N LEU A 10 6.92 2.46 26.09
CA LEU A 10 7.78 2.38 24.92
C LEU A 10 7.55 3.56 23.96
N ARG A 11 6.32 4.04 23.78
CA ARG A 11 6.02 5.24 22.97
C ARG A 11 6.68 6.51 23.50
N GLN A 12 6.89 6.61 24.81
CA GLN A 12 7.41 7.81 25.47
C GLN A 12 8.93 7.76 25.67
N GLN A 13 9.54 6.58 25.55
CA GLN A 13 10.93 6.36 25.90
C GLN A 13 11.88 6.68 24.75
N ALA A 14 12.88 7.52 25.02
CA ALA A 14 14.03 7.69 24.15
C ALA A 14 14.97 6.46 24.30
N LEU A 15 15.03 5.61 23.27
CA LEU A 15 15.83 4.38 23.27
C LEU A 15 17.30 4.63 22.91
N LYS A 16 17.58 5.78 22.29
CA LYS A 16 18.93 6.27 21.99
C LYS A 16 19.07 7.71 22.47
N LEU A 17 20.18 8.02 23.14
CA LEU A 17 20.48 9.36 23.65
C LEU A 17 21.76 9.90 23.00
N SER A 18 21.70 11.17 22.58
CA SER A 18 22.87 11.95 22.15
C SER A 18 23.64 12.49 23.35
N ASP A 19 22.95 12.89 24.41
CA ASP A 19 23.52 13.24 25.71
C ASP A 19 22.85 12.43 26.83
N PRO A 20 23.55 11.43 27.40
CA PRO A 20 22.99 10.61 28.47
C PRO A 20 22.85 11.36 29.81
N TYR A 21 23.44 12.54 30.00
CA TYR A 21 23.33 13.30 31.25
C TYR A 21 22.04 14.11 31.38
N GLU A 22 21.26 14.26 30.31
CA GLU A 22 19.94 14.92 30.35
C GLU A 22 18.89 14.11 31.14
N GLN A 23 19.22 12.87 31.49
CA GLN A 23 18.38 12.01 32.30
C GLN A 23 18.35 12.45 33.76
N ARG A 24 17.16 12.41 34.35
CA ARG A 24 16.98 12.63 35.79
C ARG A 24 17.41 11.40 36.60
N ASP A 25 17.81 11.66 37.84
CA ASP A 25 18.05 10.64 38.87
C ASP A 25 19.17 9.64 38.54
N LEU A 26 20.22 10.11 37.87
CA LEU A 26 21.44 9.34 37.66
C LEU A 26 22.23 9.22 38.97
N ALA A 27 22.46 7.99 39.42
CA ALA A 27 23.30 7.68 40.56
C ALA A 27 24.79 7.58 40.14
N TRP A 28 25.66 8.05 41.03
CA TRP A 28 27.11 8.09 40.84
C TRP A 28 27.84 6.90 41.47
N GLU A 29 27.10 6.00 42.11
CA GLU A 29 27.60 4.77 42.73
C GLU A 29 26.55 3.66 42.60
N ILE A 30 27.00 2.41 42.51
CA ILE A 30 26.16 1.22 42.49
C ILE A 30 26.20 0.59 43.89
N PRO A 31 25.07 0.48 44.60
CA PRO A 31 25.02 -0.23 45.88
C PRO A 31 25.44 -1.71 45.76
N ALA A 32 25.91 -2.33 46.85
CA ALA A 32 26.47 -3.68 46.79
C ALA A 32 25.41 -4.79 46.54
N ASP A 33 24.15 -4.52 46.86
CA ASP A 33 23.05 -5.49 46.91
C ASP A 33 22.03 -5.33 45.77
N VAL A 34 22.33 -4.51 44.76
CA VAL A 34 21.42 -4.28 43.63
C VAL A 34 21.80 -5.11 42.41
N THR A 35 20.79 -5.46 41.64
CA THR A 35 20.95 -6.19 40.38
C THR A 35 20.49 -5.34 39.20
N LEU A 36 20.94 -5.69 38.00
CA LEU A 36 20.45 -5.09 36.76
C LEU A 36 19.00 -5.50 36.51
N LEU A 37 18.10 -4.53 36.57
CA LEU A 37 16.68 -4.73 36.26
C LEU A 37 16.44 -4.61 34.75
N ASP A 38 16.96 -3.58 34.11
CA ASP A 38 16.83 -3.39 32.67
C ASP A 38 17.86 -2.42 32.07
N ILE A 39 17.96 -2.37 30.74
CA ILE A 39 18.68 -1.34 29.99
C ILE A 39 17.68 -0.38 29.36
N LEU A 40 17.72 0.89 29.77
CA LEU A 40 16.73 1.88 29.36
C LEU A 40 17.04 2.47 27.98
N ASN A 41 18.29 2.77 27.70
CA ASN A 41 18.70 3.39 26.44
C ASN A 41 20.18 3.13 26.18
N LEU A 42 20.57 3.33 24.92
CA LEU A 42 21.95 3.34 24.48
C LEU A 42 22.40 4.77 24.21
N TYR A 43 23.67 5.06 24.44
CA TYR A 43 24.28 6.31 24.00
C TYR A 43 25.52 6.00 23.15
N THR A 44 25.82 6.89 22.21
CA THR A 44 27.04 6.87 21.41
C THR A 44 27.44 8.29 21.08
N PHE A 45 28.67 8.68 21.40
CA PHE A 45 29.19 10.00 21.09
C PHE A 45 29.86 10.01 19.71
N ASP A 46 29.35 10.87 18.83
CA ASP A 46 29.92 11.07 17.49
C ASP A 46 31.27 11.82 17.57
N ARG A 47 31.42 12.75 18.52
CA ARG A 47 32.62 13.59 18.69
C ARG A 47 33.57 13.07 19.76
N TRP A 48 33.85 11.77 19.74
CA TRP A 48 34.87 11.17 20.60
C TRP A 48 36.29 11.66 20.24
N PRO A 49 37.17 12.03 21.21
CA PRO A 49 37.01 11.95 22.67
C PRO A 49 36.53 13.24 23.35
N LYS A 50 36.07 14.25 22.60
CA LYS A 50 35.64 15.54 23.17
C LYS A 50 34.39 15.40 24.04
N GLN A 51 33.46 14.54 23.64
CA GLN A 51 32.30 14.16 24.46
C GLN A 51 32.55 12.80 25.10
N LYS A 52 32.22 12.67 26.39
CA LYS A 52 32.53 11.49 27.19
C LYS A 52 31.52 11.26 28.31
N VAL A 53 31.25 9.99 28.59
CA VAL A 53 30.50 9.58 29.79
C VAL A 53 31.45 9.18 30.91
N TYR A 54 31.08 9.58 32.12
CA TYR A 54 31.58 9.04 33.38
C TYR A 54 30.84 7.74 33.68
N CYS A 55 31.52 6.61 33.51
CA CYS A 55 30.97 5.32 33.86
C CYS A 55 31.15 5.07 35.36
N VAL A 56 30.06 4.70 36.03
CA VAL A 56 30.04 4.49 37.48
C VAL A 56 30.97 3.36 37.93
N GLN A 57 31.20 2.36 37.07
CA GLN A 57 32.01 1.18 37.41
C GLN A 57 33.52 1.47 37.39
N CYS A 58 34.00 2.15 36.36
CA CYS A 58 35.43 2.42 36.19
C CYS A 58 35.88 3.75 36.83
N ARG A 59 34.93 4.52 37.39
CA ARG A 59 35.14 5.75 38.17
C ARG A 59 36.16 6.74 37.56
N GLY A 60 36.21 6.85 36.23
CA GLY A 60 37.15 7.75 35.57
C GLY A 60 37.54 7.39 34.14
N HIS A 61 37.30 6.16 33.67
CA HIS A 61 37.50 5.88 32.25
C HIS A 61 36.34 6.43 31.41
N HIS A 62 36.72 7.09 30.33
CA HIS A 62 35.78 7.66 29.38
C HIS A 62 35.36 6.58 28.38
N HIS A 63 34.07 6.54 28.05
CA HIS A 63 33.54 5.62 27.05
C HIS A 63 32.90 6.37 25.89
N LYS A 64 33.18 5.90 24.67
CA LYS A 64 32.52 6.38 23.44
C LYS A 64 31.04 5.97 23.39
N ASN A 65 30.74 4.77 23.88
CA ASN A 65 29.40 4.19 23.87
C ASN A 65 29.14 3.40 25.15
N GLY A 66 27.87 3.18 25.42
CA GLY A 66 27.40 2.51 26.61
C GLY A 66 25.90 2.66 26.78
N PHE A 67 25.40 2.35 27.97
CA PHE A 67 23.98 2.30 28.22
C PHE A 67 23.61 2.84 29.59
N THR A 68 22.34 3.24 29.72
CA THR A 68 21.74 3.55 31.01
C THR A 68 21.09 2.29 31.57
N ALA A 69 21.62 1.80 32.69
CA ALA A 69 21.06 0.68 33.42
C ALA A 69 20.04 1.16 34.46
N LEU A 70 18.91 0.46 34.57
CA LEU A 70 17.98 0.54 35.68
C LEU A 70 18.31 -0.57 36.67
N LEU A 71 18.49 -0.20 37.93
CA LEU A 71 18.83 -1.14 39.01
C LEU A 71 17.57 -1.59 39.76
N SER A 72 17.66 -2.69 40.51
CA SER A 72 16.54 -3.26 41.27
C SER A 72 15.94 -2.33 42.34
N ASN A 73 16.71 -1.33 42.80
CA ASN A 73 16.24 -0.29 43.72
C ASN A 73 15.63 0.94 43.01
N GLY A 74 15.48 0.89 41.68
CA GLY A 74 14.93 1.98 40.85
C GLY A 74 15.94 3.06 40.41
N GLN A 75 17.20 3.00 40.87
CA GLN A 75 18.22 3.96 40.45
C GLN A 75 18.66 3.73 39.01
N ARG A 76 19.12 4.81 38.36
CA ARG A 76 19.66 4.79 37.01
C ARG A 76 21.15 5.04 37.05
N VAL A 77 21.93 4.28 36.29
CA VAL A 77 23.39 4.48 36.24
C VAL A 77 23.91 4.42 34.80
N LEU A 78 24.95 5.19 34.51
CA LEU A 78 25.62 5.17 33.22
C LEU A 78 26.80 4.20 33.23
N LEU A 79 26.83 3.30 32.25
CA LEU A 79 27.86 2.27 32.12
C LEU A 79 28.44 2.27 30.71
N GLY A 80 29.76 2.19 30.64
CA GLY A 80 30.45 1.92 29.38
C GLY A 80 30.10 0.54 28.82
N SER A 81 30.16 0.39 27.50
CA SER A 81 29.81 -0.83 26.78
C SER A 81 30.48 -2.11 27.31
N LYS A 82 31.74 -2.04 27.76
CA LYS A 82 32.46 -3.17 28.39
C LYS A 82 32.13 -3.35 29.87
N CYS A 83 31.99 -2.25 30.60
CA CYS A 83 31.80 -2.26 32.06
C CYS A 83 30.48 -2.91 32.49
N GLY A 84 29.43 -2.76 31.68
CA GLY A 84 28.15 -3.42 31.95
C GLY A 84 28.22 -4.94 31.87
N GLY A 85 29.01 -5.48 30.94
CA GLY A 85 29.24 -6.91 30.81
C GLY A 85 30.07 -7.48 31.95
N GLU A 86 31.11 -6.75 32.36
CA GLU A 86 31.94 -7.13 33.52
C GLU A 86 31.16 -7.14 34.83
N LEU A 87 30.26 -6.17 35.03
CA LEU A 87 29.52 -6.00 36.29
C LEU A 87 28.26 -6.87 36.38
N PHE A 88 27.48 -6.94 35.30
CA PHE A 88 26.15 -7.57 35.30
C PHE A 88 26.03 -8.77 34.36
N GLY A 89 27.09 -9.14 33.65
CA GLY A 89 27.06 -10.22 32.65
C GLY A 89 26.29 -9.87 31.37
N GLU A 90 25.86 -8.62 31.20
CA GLU A 90 25.09 -8.17 30.04
C GLU A 90 26.03 -7.60 28.97
N SER A 91 26.16 -8.31 27.85
CA SER A 91 27.03 -7.87 26.76
C SER A 91 26.45 -6.66 26.03
N TRP A 92 27.32 -5.81 25.48
CA TRP A 92 26.91 -4.71 24.61
C TRP A 92 26.07 -5.19 23.42
N THR A 93 26.44 -6.33 22.83
CA THR A 93 25.73 -6.92 21.69
C THR A 93 24.30 -7.31 22.04
N ASP A 94 24.09 -7.89 23.23
CA ASP A 94 22.75 -8.26 23.70
C ASP A 94 21.90 -7.03 24.00
N ALA A 95 22.52 -6.00 24.60
CA ALA A 95 21.91 -4.69 24.81
C ALA A 95 21.47 -4.04 23.48
N GLU A 96 22.33 -4.04 22.46
CA GLU A 96 22.02 -3.54 21.12
C GLU A 96 20.88 -4.30 20.46
N LYS A 97 20.91 -5.63 20.52
CA LYS A 97 19.84 -6.48 19.98
C LYS A 97 18.51 -6.16 20.64
N ARG A 98 18.46 -6.09 21.97
CA ARG A 98 17.26 -5.72 22.74
C ARG A 98 16.76 -4.33 22.38
N MET A 99 17.66 -3.36 22.25
CA MET A 99 17.27 -2.00 21.88
C MET A 99 16.76 -1.90 20.45
N LYS A 100 17.31 -2.69 19.53
CA LYS A 100 16.79 -2.82 18.17
C LYS A 100 15.37 -3.38 18.16
N GLU A 101 15.11 -4.46 18.90
CA GLU A 101 13.75 -5.02 19.02
C GLU A 101 12.74 -4.00 19.58
N ARG A 102 13.15 -3.20 20.57
CA ARG A 102 12.35 -2.09 21.12
C ARG A 102 12.13 -0.97 20.12
N THR A 103 13.17 -0.60 19.35
CA THR A 103 13.09 0.45 18.32
C THR A 103 12.15 0.02 17.20
N ASP A 104 12.30 -1.21 16.71
CA ASP A 104 11.41 -1.79 15.71
C ASP A 104 9.96 -1.79 16.23
N ARG A 105 9.75 -2.16 17.50
CA ARG A 105 8.41 -2.14 18.10
C ARG A 105 7.86 -0.71 18.25
N GLN A 106 8.66 0.23 18.72
CA GLN A 106 8.28 1.64 18.83
C GLN A 106 7.88 2.23 17.47
N TRP A 107 8.63 1.89 16.42
CA TRP A 107 8.32 2.30 15.05
C TRP A 107 6.98 1.73 14.57
N GLU A 108 6.73 0.43 14.75
CA GLU A 108 5.43 -0.17 14.37
C GLU A 108 4.27 0.44 15.16
N LEU A 109 4.46 0.75 16.45
CA LEU A 109 3.44 1.42 17.26
C LEU A 109 3.12 2.82 16.72
N ALA A 110 4.15 3.60 16.35
CA ALA A 110 3.96 4.93 15.77
C ALA A 110 3.20 4.87 14.44
N GLN A 111 3.49 3.88 13.59
CA GLN A 111 2.77 3.67 12.33
C GLN A 111 1.32 3.26 12.55
N LEU A 112 1.05 2.40 13.54
CA LEU A 112 -0.32 2.04 13.91
C LEU A 112 -1.09 3.24 14.49
N ASP A 113 -0.45 4.11 15.26
CA ASP A 113 -1.07 5.33 15.77
C ASP A 113 -1.43 6.31 14.65
N ARG A 114 -0.59 6.41 13.60
CA ARG A 114 -0.92 7.15 12.36
C ARG A 114 -2.12 6.54 11.63
N LEU A 115 -2.17 5.22 11.47
CA LEU A 115 -3.32 4.56 10.85
C LEU A 115 -4.60 4.72 11.69
N LYS A 116 -4.48 4.67 13.01
CA LYS A 116 -5.61 4.78 13.94
C LYS A 116 -6.45 6.03 13.71
N THR A 117 -5.83 7.16 13.38
CA THR A 117 -6.56 8.42 13.11
C THR A 117 -7.33 8.36 11.79
N ALA A 118 -6.88 7.58 10.82
CA ALA A 118 -7.51 7.43 9.51
C ALA A 118 -8.60 6.34 9.47
N ILE A 119 -8.54 5.32 10.35
CA ILE A 119 -9.47 4.18 10.38
C ILE A 119 -10.96 4.59 10.29
N PRO A 120 -11.47 5.57 11.06
CA PRO A 120 -12.90 5.93 11.00
C PRO A 120 -13.33 6.40 9.61
N SER A 121 -12.44 7.10 8.89
CA SER A 121 -12.68 7.54 7.53
C SER A 121 -12.70 6.37 6.55
N PHE A 122 -11.75 5.43 6.66
CA PHE A 122 -11.77 4.19 5.88
C PHE A 122 -13.09 3.41 6.08
N GLN A 123 -13.48 3.18 7.34
CA GLN A 123 -14.71 2.45 7.68
C GLN A 123 -15.98 3.11 7.12
N ARG A 124 -16.01 4.44 7.08
CA ARG A 124 -17.13 5.21 6.54
C ARG A 124 -17.20 5.15 5.01
N VAL A 125 -16.06 5.25 4.32
CA VAL A 125 -16.02 5.47 2.87
C VAL A 125 -16.01 4.16 2.07
N LEU A 126 -15.32 3.11 2.54
CA LEU A 126 -15.18 1.84 1.82
C LEU A 126 -16.52 1.18 1.43
N PRO A 127 -17.59 1.18 2.27
CA PRO A 127 -18.88 0.63 1.86
C PRO A 127 -19.53 1.37 0.67
N SER A 128 -19.39 2.70 0.62
CA SER A 128 -19.88 3.51 -0.50
C SER A 128 -19.09 3.23 -1.78
N TRP A 129 -17.78 3.11 -1.66
CA TRP A 129 -16.90 2.70 -2.75
C TRP A 129 -17.27 1.33 -3.30
N ARG A 130 -17.50 0.35 -2.40
CA ARG A 130 -17.92 -1.00 -2.78
C ARG A 130 -19.18 -0.98 -3.65
N ASN A 131 -20.19 -0.22 -3.24
CA ASN A 131 -21.45 -0.08 -3.98
C ASN A 131 -21.25 0.60 -5.35
N THR A 132 -20.33 1.55 -5.43
CA THR A 132 -20.01 2.26 -6.68
C THR A 132 -19.28 1.34 -7.67
N VAL A 133 -18.23 0.65 -7.20
CA VAL A 133 -17.49 -0.33 -8.01
C VAL A 133 -18.38 -1.49 -8.43
N ASP A 134 -19.29 -1.97 -7.58
CA ASP A 134 -20.24 -3.03 -7.93
C ASP A 134 -21.12 -2.64 -9.12
N LYS A 135 -21.63 -1.41 -9.14
CA LYS A 135 -22.41 -0.88 -10.27
C LYS A 135 -21.57 -0.79 -11.56
N VAL A 136 -20.32 -0.36 -11.46
CA VAL A 136 -19.41 -0.30 -12.62
C VAL A 136 -19.13 -1.71 -13.16
N VAL A 137 -18.80 -2.65 -12.28
CA VAL A 137 -18.56 -4.06 -12.65
C VAL A 137 -19.81 -4.66 -13.29
N ALA A 138 -21.00 -4.46 -12.70
CA ALA A 138 -22.25 -4.96 -13.26
C ALA A 138 -22.54 -4.41 -14.66
N ARG A 139 -22.22 -3.13 -14.93
CA ARG A 139 -22.33 -2.53 -16.27
C ARG A 139 -21.32 -3.13 -17.24
N ARG A 140 -20.06 -3.31 -16.83
CA ARG A 140 -19.03 -3.97 -17.64
C ARG A 140 -19.41 -5.41 -18.01
N GLU A 141 -19.93 -6.17 -17.05
CA GLU A 141 -20.35 -7.56 -17.29
C GLU A 141 -21.61 -7.63 -18.15
N THR A 142 -22.54 -6.68 -18.02
CA THR A 142 -23.65 -6.49 -18.96
C THR A 142 -23.12 -6.24 -20.37
N PHE A 143 -22.13 -5.35 -20.51
CA PHE A 143 -21.49 -5.07 -21.80
C PHE A 143 -20.87 -6.32 -22.42
N LYS A 144 -20.08 -7.07 -21.65
CA LYS A 144 -19.47 -8.33 -22.09
C LYS A 144 -20.49 -9.38 -22.52
N ARG A 145 -21.57 -9.53 -21.74
CA ARG A 145 -22.61 -10.53 -22.00
C ARG A 145 -23.41 -10.21 -23.27
N HIS A 146 -23.77 -8.96 -23.47
CA HIS A 146 -24.64 -8.56 -24.58
C HIS A 146 -23.89 -8.30 -25.88
N LEU A 147 -22.61 -7.87 -25.82
CA LEU A 147 -21.83 -7.51 -27.01
C LEU A 147 -20.61 -8.41 -27.21
N GLY A 148 -20.78 -9.73 -27.03
CA GLY A 148 -19.68 -10.71 -26.88
C GLY A 148 -18.48 -10.54 -27.81
N GLU A 149 -18.67 -10.45 -29.13
CA GLU A 149 -17.56 -10.26 -30.09
C GLU A 149 -16.88 -8.89 -29.88
N LEU A 150 -17.65 -7.80 -29.84
CA LEU A 150 -17.12 -6.47 -29.60
C LEU A 150 -16.39 -6.39 -28.26
N ALA A 151 -16.95 -6.97 -27.19
CA ALA A 151 -16.35 -6.96 -25.87
C ALA A 151 -15.05 -7.76 -25.81
N SER A 152 -14.95 -8.87 -26.55
CA SER A 152 -13.71 -9.62 -26.71
C SER A 152 -12.64 -8.75 -27.38
N ARG A 153 -12.99 -8.06 -28.47
CA ARG A 153 -12.09 -7.15 -29.20
C ARG A 153 -11.67 -5.94 -28.40
N VAL A 154 -12.58 -5.35 -27.62
CA VAL A 154 -12.29 -4.27 -26.68
C VAL A 154 -11.33 -4.74 -25.58
N SER A 155 -11.55 -5.94 -25.04
CA SER A 155 -10.65 -6.52 -24.03
C SER A 155 -9.26 -6.81 -24.61
N GLU A 156 -9.18 -7.29 -25.85
CA GLU A 156 -7.93 -7.44 -26.61
C GLU A 156 -7.23 -6.08 -26.81
N ALA A 157 -7.96 -5.05 -27.24
CA ALA A 157 -7.41 -3.71 -27.41
C ALA A 157 -6.85 -3.13 -26.11
N ALA A 158 -7.59 -3.29 -25.01
CA ALA A 158 -7.16 -2.83 -23.68
C ALA A 158 -5.91 -3.57 -23.19
N SER A 159 -5.88 -4.90 -23.28
CA SER A 159 -4.81 -5.73 -22.70
C SER A 159 -3.57 -5.89 -23.58
N VAL A 160 -3.74 -6.04 -24.90
CA VAL A 160 -2.66 -6.34 -25.86
C VAL A 160 -2.16 -5.09 -26.56
N HIS A 161 -3.04 -4.12 -26.82
CA HIS A 161 -2.71 -2.93 -27.62
C HIS A 161 -2.63 -1.65 -26.79
N GLY A 162 -2.57 -1.76 -25.46
CA GLY A 162 -2.44 -0.60 -24.58
C GLY A 162 -3.60 0.39 -24.70
N GLY A 163 -4.79 -0.09 -25.01
CA GLY A 163 -5.97 0.75 -25.25
C GLY A 163 -6.05 1.35 -26.65
N GLN A 164 -5.29 0.84 -27.63
CA GLN A 164 -5.40 1.28 -29.01
C GLN A 164 -6.35 0.38 -29.82
N LEU A 165 -7.32 0.98 -30.51
CA LEU A 165 -8.14 0.32 -31.51
C LEU A 165 -7.30 0.18 -32.78
N THR A 166 -7.09 -1.05 -33.22
CA THR A 166 -6.26 -1.36 -34.39
C THR A 166 -7.03 -2.14 -35.44
N ALA A 167 -6.56 -2.11 -36.68
CA ALA A 167 -7.06 -2.96 -37.75
C ALA A 167 -5.91 -3.48 -38.61
N LEU A 168 -6.20 -4.52 -39.38
CA LEU A 168 -5.27 -5.09 -40.35
C LEU A 168 -5.56 -4.48 -41.72
N LYS A 169 -4.51 -4.04 -42.41
CA LYS A 169 -4.56 -3.65 -43.82
C LYS A 169 -3.61 -4.54 -44.61
N ASP A 170 -4.14 -5.17 -45.63
CA ASP A 170 -3.32 -5.90 -46.60
C ASP A 170 -2.59 -4.90 -47.47
N VAL A 171 -1.26 -4.94 -47.39
CA VAL A 171 -0.36 -4.12 -48.21
C VAL A 171 0.24 -5.03 -49.26
N SER A 172 0.12 -4.62 -50.53
CA SER A 172 0.78 -5.33 -51.61
C SER A 172 2.29 -5.08 -51.54
N GLU A 173 3.04 -6.16 -51.46
CA GLU A 173 4.50 -6.19 -51.50
C GLU A 173 4.94 -6.99 -52.73
N ARG A 174 6.16 -6.74 -53.19
CA ARG A 174 6.71 -7.51 -54.31
C ARG A 174 6.74 -8.99 -53.91
N PRO A 175 6.19 -9.92 -54.72
CA PRO A 175 6.22 -11.34 -54.41
C PRO A 175 7.65 -11.81 -54.16
N THR A 176 7.82 -12.58 -53.09
CA THR A 176 9.08 -13.26 -52.77
C THR A 176 8.83 -14.76 -52.68
N GLU A 177 9.88 -15.58 -52.70
CA GLU A 177 9.72 -17.03 -52.49
C GLU A 177 9.02 -17.35 -51.16
N ALA A 178 9.19 -16.50 -50.14
CA ALA A 178 8.55 -16.64 -48.83
C ALA A 178 7.09 -16.13 -48.78
N SER A 179 6.69 -15.21 -49.67
CA SER A 179 5.31 -14.71 -49.79
C SER A 179 4.89 -14.62 -51.27
N PRO A 180 4.42 -15.75 -51.85
CA PRO A 180 4.13 -15.84 -53.28
C PRO A 180 3.00 -14.92 -53.74
N LYS A 181 2.09 -14.57 -52.82
CA LYS A 181 0.95 -13.68 -53.09
C LYS A 181 1.35 -12.20 -53.09
N GLY A 182 2.53 -11.85 -52.57
CA GLY A 182 2.94 -10.44 -52.45
C GLY A 182 1.97 -9.62 -51.62
N VAL A 183 1.43 -10.19 -50.53
CA VAL A 183 0.54 -9.48 -49.60
C VAL A 183 1.04 -9.70 -48.19
N ARG A 184 1.22 -8.61 -47.46
CA ARG A 184 1.50 -8.62 -46.03
C ARG A 184 0.42 -7.82 -45.31
N SER A 185 -0.19 -8.43 -44.30
CA SER A 185 -1.12 -7.73 -43.42
C SER A 185 -0.33 -6.90 -42.41
N VAL A 186 -0.51 -5.58 -42.46
CA VAL A 186 0.11 -4.62 -41.54
C VAL A 186 -0.97 -4.11 -40.58
N ARG A 187 -0.68 -4.16 -39.28
CA ARG A 187 -1.55 -3.57 -38.26
C ARG A 187 -1.34 -2.06 -38.20
N TYR A 188 -2.41 -1.29 -38.21
CA TYR A 188 -2.38 0.16 -38.03
C TYR A 188 -3.38 0.60 -36.94
N THR A 189 -3.06 1.70 -36.29
CA THR A 189 -3.89 2.30 -35.23
C THR A 189 -4.97 3.18 -35.84
N ILE A 190 -6.20 3.03 -35.38
CA ILE A 190 -7.36 3.83 -35.81
C ILE A 190 -7.61 4.94 -34.82
N ALA A 191 -7.68 4.60 -33.53
CA ALA A 191 -7.93 5.54 -32.45
C ALA A 191 -7.48 4.97 -31.10
N ALA A 192 -7.33 5.84 -30.11
CA ALA A 192 -7.28 5.43 -28.72
C ALA A 192 -8.70 5.13 -28.22
N LEU A 193 -8.84 4.10 -27.39
CA LEU A 193 -10.09 3.71 -26.74
C LEU A 193 -10.26 4.49 -25.42
N PRO A 194 -11.24 5.40 -25.31
CA PRO A 194 -11.55 6.05 -24.04
C PRO A 194 -11.93 5.02 -22.99
N GLY A 195 -11.38 5.14 -21.77
CA GLY A 195 -11.70 4.25 -20.67
C GLY A 195 -11.23 2.79 -20.83
N ALA A 196 -10.20 2.53 -21.63
CA ALA A 196 -9.67 1.17 -21.84
C ALA A 196 -9.29 0.44 -20.53
N GLU A 197 -8.88 1.17 -19.48
CA GLU A 197 -8.54 0.61 -18.16
C GLU A 197 -9.69 -0.18 -17.52
N LEU A 198 -10.95 0.13 -17.86
CA LEU A 198 -12.14 -0.59 -17.39
C LEU A 198 -12.03 -2.12 -17.62
N PHE A 199 -11.31 -2.51 -18.68
CA PHE A 199 -11.17 -3.91 -19.11
C PHE A 199 -9.86 -4.56 -18.67
N LYS A 200 -8.95 -3.84 -18.02
CA LYS A 200 -7.67 -4.40 -17.54
C LYS A 200 -7.76 -5.02 -16.16
N THR A 201 -8.56 -4.45 -15.26
CA THR A 201 -8.65 -4.92 -13.86
C THR A 201 -9.70 -6.01 -13.71
N GLU A 202 -9.29 -7.25 -13.42
CA GLU A 202 -10.24 -8.37 -13.35
C GLU A 202 -11.16 -8.33 -12.13
N ARG A 203 -10.64 -7.97 -10.95
CA ARG A 203 -11.31 -8.21 -9.65
C ARG A 203 -11.30 -6.98 -8.71
N PRO A 204 -11.85 -5.81 -9.12
CA PRO A 204 -11.80 -4.59 -8.29
C PRO A 204 -12.63 -4.71 -6.99
N LEU A 205 -13.68 -5.54 -6.95
CA LEU A 205 -14.46 -5.77 -5.73
C LEU A 205 -13.68 -6.51 -4.65
N VAL A 206 -12.84 -7.49 -5.05
CA VAL A 206 -12.00 -8.23 -4.11
C VAL A 206 -11.03 -7.29 -3.40
N ALA A 207 -10.47 -6.31 -4.11
CA ALA A 207 -9.59 -5.31 -3.52
C ALA A 207 -10.28 -4.47 -2.43
N ILE A 208 -11.55 -4.10 -2.63
CA ILE A 208 -12.33 -3.35 -1.64
C ILE A 208 -12.66 -4.23 -0.44
N ASP A 209 -13.08 -5.48 -0.68
CA ASP A 209 -13.41 -6.42 0.39
C ASP A 209 -12.16 -6.73 1.26
N GLU A 210 -11.00 -6.95 0.64
CA GLU A 210 -9.72 -7.11 1.35
C GLU A 210 -9.34 -5.86 2.15
N ALA A 211 -9.59 -4.65 1.62
CA ALA A 211 -9.34 -3.41 2.34
C ALA A 211 -10.25 -3.27 3.57
N ILE A 212 -11.53 -3.65 3.47
CA ILE A 212 -12.47 -3.67 4.60
C ILE A 212 -11.96 -4.63 5.68
N GLU A 213 -11.59 -5.86 5.31
CA GLU A 213 -11.04 -6.85 6.24
C GLU A 213 -9.73 -6.38 6.89
N ALA A 214 -8.85 -5.73 6.12
CA ALA A 214 -7.60 -5.18 6.64
C ALA A 214 -7.83 -4.03 7.63
N VAL A 215 -8.80 -3.15 7.37
CA VAL A 215 -9.20 -2.08 8.29
C VAL A 215 -9.76 -2.65 9.59
N GLU A 216 -10.57 -3.70 9.54
CA GLU A 216 -11.05 -4.40 10.73
C GLU A 216 -9.91 -5.06 11.52
N LEU A 217 -8.97 -5.70 10.82
CA LEU A 217 -7.78 -6.31 11.43
C LEU A 217 -6.94 -5.26 12.16
N ILE A 218 -6.70 -4.11 11.54
CA ILE A 218 -5.99 -3.00 12.18
C ILE A 218 -6.77 -2.49 13.40
N THR A 219 -8.08 -2.32 13.27
CA THR A 219 -8.94 -1.85 14.38
C THR A 219 -8.81 -2.74 15.60
N ARG A 220 -8.85 -4.07 15.44
CA ARG A 220 -8.62 -5.04 16.51
C ARG A 220 -7.20 -4.98 17.05
N THR A 221 -6.21 -4.87 16.15
CA THR A 221 -4.78 -4.84 16.48
C THR A 221 -4.43 -3.64 17.35
N VAL A 222 -4.92 -2.45 17.01
CA VAL A 222 -4.71 -1.20 17.75
C VAL A 222 -5.27 -1.27 19.17
N GLY A 223 -6.37 -2.02 19.38
CA GLY A 223 -6.95 -2.21 20.71
C GLY A 223 -6.18 -3.19 21.61
N GLN A 224 -5.21 -3.94 21.09
CA GLN A 224 -4.57 -5.06 21.78
C GLN A 224 -3.04 -5.07 21.61
N THR A 225 -2.40 -3.94 21.35
CA THR A 225 -0.98 -3.91 20.95
C THR A 225 -0.07 -4.61 21.98
N ASP A 226 -0.31 -4.43 23.28
CA ASP A 226 0.50 -5.02 24.37
C ASP A 226 0.50 -6.57 24.37
N LEU A 227 -0.57 -7.17 23.85
CA LEU A 227 -0.75 -8.63 23.78
C LEU A 227 -0.12 -9.23 22.51
N LEU A 228 0.19 -8.39 21.52
CA LEU A 228 0.63 -8.83 20.19
C LEU A 228 2.13 -8.67 20.01
N ARG A 229 2.75 -9.64 19.31
CA ARG A 229 4.17 -9.56 18.93
C ARG A 229 4.36 -8.51 17.84
N THR A 230 5.55 -7.89 17.77
CA THR A 230 5.89 -6.88 16.76
C THR A 230 5.68 -7.38 15.33
N THR A 231 5.96 -8.66 15.06
CA THR A 231 5.70 -9.28 13.75
C THR A 231 4.23 -9.31 13.37
N MET A 232 3.32 -9.44 14.34
CA MET A 232 1.88 -9.39 14.12
C MET A 232 1.41 -7.97 13.84
N LEU A 233 1.93 -6.97 14.58
CA LEU A 233 1.66 -5.55 14.33
C LEU A 233 2.06 -5.18 12.89
N ARG A 234 3.29 -5.54 12.50
CA ARG A 234 3.82 -5.34 11.14
C ARG A 234 2.96 -6.01 10.08
N ARG A 235 2.55 -7.26 10.31
CA ARG A 235 1.69 -8.00 9.38
C ARG A 235 0.35 -7.31 9.18
N ALA A 236 -0.29 -6.86 10.26
CA ALA A 236 -1.55 -6.14 10.17
C ALA A 236 -1.39 -4.85 9.38
N ARG A 237 -0.36 -4.03 9.68
CA ARG A 237 -0.04 -2.79 8.96
C ARG A 237 0.14 -3.05 7.45
N ARG A 238 1.00 -3.98 7.10
CA ARG A 238 1.27 -4.34 5.70
C ARG A 238 0.02 -4.84 4.98
N ALA A 239 -0.83 -5.63 5.64
CA ALA A 239 -2.07 -6.09 5.02
C ALA A 239 -2.97 -4.93 4.59
N LEU A 240 -3.01 -3.82 5.32
CA LEU A 240 -3.71 -2.61 4.89
C LEU A 240 -2.96 -1.86 3.78
N GLU A 241 -1.64 -1.67 3.92
CA GLU A 241 -0.83 -0.98 2.91
C GLU A 241 -0.87 -1.67 1.54
N ASP A 242 -0.81 -3.00 1.51
CA ASP A 242 -0.87 -3.81 0.29
C ASP A 242 -2.20 -3.63 -0.46
N THR A 243 -3.26 -3.13 0.21
CA THR A 243 -4.55 -2.83 -0.42
C THR A 243 -4.59 -1.45 -1.06
N PHE A 244 -3.70 -0.53 -0.69
CA PHE A 244 -3.76 0.86 -1.17
C PHE A 244 -3.59 0.98 -2.69
N ASP A 245 -2.64 0.26 -3.28
CA ASP A 245 -2.46 0.28 -4.73
C ASP A 245 -3.68 -0.31 -5.45
N ARG A 246 -4.27 -1.37 -4.89
CA ARG A 246 -5.48 -1.99 -5.46
C ARG A 246 -6.71 -1.09 -5.35
N LEU A 247 -6.80 -0.28 -4.29
CA LEU A 247 -7.84 0.75 -4.16
C LEU A 247 -7.64 1.88 -5.19
N ILE A 248 -6.39 2.28 -5.46
CA ILE A 248 -6.08 3.23 -6.53
C ILE A 248 -6.51 2.67 -7.89
N ASP A 249 -6.21 1.40 -8.17
CA ASP A 249 -6.64 0.73 -9.40
C ASP A 249 -8.17 0.64 -9.52
N ALA A 250 -8.87 0.38 -8.40
CA ALA A 250 -10.33 0.37 -8.36
C ALA A 250 -10.92 1.76 -8.65
N ALA A 251 -10.25 2.82 -8.21
CA ALA A 251 -10.64 4.19 -8.52
C ALA A 251 -10.45 4.53 -9.99
N ALA A 252 -9.27 4.21 -10.55
CA ALA A 252 -8.97 4.38 -11.96
C ALA A 252 -9.96 3.62 -12.86
N LEU A 253 -10.42 2.44 -12.43
CA LEU A 253 -11.47 1.69 -13.12
C LEU A 253 -12.82 2.44 -13.14
N CYS A 254 -13.17 3.18 -12.09
CA CYS A 254 -14.40 3.97 -12.07
C CYS A 254 -14.31 5.19 -12.99
N GLU A 255 -13.18 5.91 -12.96
CA GLU A 255 -12.90 7.01 -13.88
C GLU A 255 -12.94 6.53 -15.34
N ALA A 256 -12.29 5.40 -15.62
CA ALA A 256 -12.30 4.79 -16.94
C ALA A 256 -13.71 4.36 -17.39
N ALA A 257 -14.58 3.99 -16.46
CA ALA A 257 -15.96 3.67 -16.79
C ALA A 257 -16.76 4.92 -17.21
N GLU A 258 -16.48 6.08 -16.61
CA GLU A 258 -17.09 7.35 -17.02
C GLU A 258 -16.69 7.73 -18.44
N ASP A 259 -15.42 7.54 -18.81
CA ASP A 259 -14.93 7.79 -20.17
C ASP A 259 -15.48 6.78 -21.20
N PHE A 260 -15.56 5.50 -20.80
CA PHE A 260 -15.96 4.42 -21.70
C PHE A 260 -17.46 4.46 -22.03
N PHE A 261 -18.33 4.70 -21.04
CA PHE A 261 -19.79 4.66 -21.22
C PHE A 261 -20.34 6.01 -21.71
N THR A 262 -19.81 6.49 -22.84
CA THR A 262 -20.22 7.73 -23.52
C THR A 262 -20.75 7.45 -24.92
N LYS A 263 -21.56 8.36 -25.47
CA LYS A 263 -22.10 8.24 -26.84
C LYS A 263 -20.98 8.28 -27.87
N GLU A 264 -19.97 9.09 -27.62
CA GLU A 264 -18.79 9.29 -28.46
C GLU A 264 -17.94 8.03 -28.52
N CYS A 265 -17.65 7.40 -27.37
CA CYS A 265 -16.95 6.12 -27.33
C CYS A 265 -17.74 5.02 -28.06
N PHE A 266 -19.06 4.97 -27.87
CA PHE A 266 -19.91 4.00 -28.55
C PHE A 266 -19.95 4.22 -30.07
N ALA A 267 -20.00 5.46 -30.54
CA ALA A 267 -19.91 5.80 -31.96
C ALA A 267 -18.57 5.33 -32.56
N LEU A 268 -17.46 5.56 -31.83
CA LEU A 268 -16.12 5.09 -32.22
C LEU A 268 -16.06 3.57 -32.33
N LEU A 269 -16.62 2.83 -31.36
CA LEU A 269 -16.64 1.37 -31.37
C LEU A 269 -17.47 0.80 -32.54
N VAL A 270 -18.63 1.42 -32.83
CA VAL A 270 -19.49 1.02 -33.95
C VAL A 270 -18.78 1.24 -35.29
N ASP A 271 -18.15 2.41 -35.47
CA ASP A 271 -17.36 2.74 -36.66
C ASP A 271 -16.19 1.75 -36.84
N TRP A 272 -15.40 1.55 -35.78
CA TRP A 272 -14.28 0.62 -35.76
C TRP A 272 -14.68 -0.81 -36.15
N MET A 273 -15.73 -1.34 -35.52
CA MET A 273 -16.19 -2.71 -35.79
C MET A 273 -16.76 -2.88 -37.20
N ASN A 274 -17.59 -1.94 -37.64
CA ASN A 274 -18.29 -2.06 -38.92
C ASN A 274 -17.37 -1.79 -40.12
N ASN A 275 -16.44 -0.83 -40.00
CA ASN A 275 -15.67 -0.34 -41.14
C ASN A 275 -14.24 -0.89 -41.21
N HIS A 276 -13.68 -1.39 -40.10
CA HIS A 276 -12.26 -1.74 -40.04
C HIS A 276 -11.96 -3.17 -39.60
N VAL A 277 -12.71 -3.72 -38.65
CA VAL A 277 -12.49 -5.10 -38.18
C VAL A 277 -13.23 -6.11 -39.08
N GLY A 278 -14.43 -5.74 -39.54
CA GLY A 278 -15.33 -6.63 -40.25
C GLY A 278 -15.95 -7.63 -39.28
N THR A 279 -17.09 -7.28 -38.71
CA THR A 279 -17.90 -8.21 -37.89
C THR A 279 -18.93 -8.93 -38.75
N ARG A 280 -19.32 -10.13 -38.32
CA ARG A 280 -20.44 -10.89 -38.91
C ARG A 280 -21.77 -10.16 -38.72
N ASP A 281 -21.88 -9.41 -37.63
CA ASP A 281 -23.13 -8.82 -37.15
C ASP A 281 -22.97 -7.31 -37.02
N PRO A 282 -23.36 -6.51 -38.04
CA PRO A 282 -23.18 -5.07 -38.00
C PRO A 282 -23.88 -4.44 -36.80
N LEU A 283 -23.18 -3.51 -36.16
CA LEU A 283 -23.69 -2.77 -35.01
C LEU A 283 -24.44 -1.51 -35.46
N LEU A 284 -25.44 -1.11 -34.67
CA LEU A 284 -26.18 0.14 -34.81
C LEU A 284 -25.94 1.01 -33.58
N LEU A 285 -25.57 2.27 -33.80
CA LEU A 285 -25.58 3.28 -32.76
C LEU A 285 -27.00 3.78 -32.54
N LEU A 286 -27.41 3.83 -31.28
CA LEU A 286 -28.67 4.39 -30.84
C LEU A 286 -28.42 5.63 -29.99
N ASP A 287 -29.45 6.43 -29.73
CA ASP A 287 -29.32 7.61 -28.88
C ASP A 287 -28.88 7.26 -27.46
N ASP A 288 -29.25 6.08 -27.00
CA ASP A 288 -28.98 5.57 -25.67
C ASP A 288 -28.19 4.27 -25.69
N GLY A 289 -27.39 3.94 -26.72
CA GLY A 289 -26.63 2.69 -26.69
C GLY A 289 -26.12 2.13 -28.02
N ILE A 290 -25.81 0.84 -28.00
CA ILE A 290 -25.41 0.04 -29.18
C ILE A 290 -26.33 -1.17 -29.28
N ASP A 291 -26.78 -1.50 -30.48
CA ASP A 291 -27.55 -2.71 -30.79
C ASP A 291 -26.96 -3.49 -31.96
N TYR A 292 -27.36 -4.75 -32.12
CA TYR A 292 -27.10 -5.48 -33.36
C TYR A 292 -28.18 -5.14 -34.40
N ARG A 293 -27.79 -5.01 -35.67
CA ARG A 293 -28.72 -4.73 -36.77
C ARG A 293 -29.76 -5.85 -37.00
N ASP A 294 -29.46 -7.07 -36.58
CA ASP A 294 -30.34 -8.23 -36.72
C ASP A 294 -31.41 -8.36 -35.62
N GLY A 295 -31.46 -7.40 -34.68
CA GLY A 295 -32.44 -7.37 -33.60
C GLY A 295 -32.05 -8.13 -32.33
N ARG A 296 -30.85 -8.72 -32.26
CA ARG A 296 -30.31 -9.20 -30.96
C ARG A 296 -30.06 -8.02 -30.05
N ARG A 297 -30.52 -8.12 -28.79
CA ARG A 297 -30.35 -7.05 -27.79
C ARG A 297 -28.87 -6.76 -27.51
N GLY A 298 -28.45 -5.54 -27.81
CA GLY A 298 -27.19 -4.95 -27.37
C GLY A 298 -27.28 -4.30 -25.99
N VAL A 299 -26.55 -3.22 -25.80
CA VAL A 299 -26.36 -2.54 -24.51
C VAL A 299 -26.90 -1.12 -24.60
N ARG A 300 -27.68 -0.72 -23.59
CA ARG A 300 -28.09 0.66 -23.42
C ARG A 300 -27.17 1.39 -22.43
N LEU A 301 -26.79 2.61 -22.77
CA LEU A 301 -26.32 3.61 -21.85
C LEU A 301 -27.36 3.76 -20.74
N PRO A 302 -26.95 3.66 -19.48
CA PRO A 302 -27.86 3.79 -18.37
C PRO A 302 -28.43 5.22 -18.32
N PRO A 303 -29.71 5.39 -17.95
CA PRO A 303 -30.35 6.70 -17.90
C PRO A 303 -29.75 7.60 -16.80
N THR A 304 -29.03 7.01 -15.84
CA THR A 304 -28.36 7.71 -14.75
C THR A 304 -26.84 7.61 -14.91
N PRO A 305 -26.11 8.73 -14.75
CA PRO A 305 -24.65 8.73 -14.77
C PRO A 305 -24.09 7.74 -13.74
N LEU A 306 -22.85 7.31 -13.97
CA LEU A 306 -22.14 6.52 -12.96
C LEU A 306 -22.04 7.32 -11.66
N PRO A 307 -22.16 6.65 -10.49
CA PRO A 307 -21.86 7.31 -9.23
C PRO A 307 -20.37 7.68 -9.20
N THR A 308 -20.08 8.92 -8.84
CA THR A 308 -18.70 9.39 -8.64
C THR A 308 -18.14 8.85 -7.33
N LEU A 309 -16.88 8.40 -7.34
CA LEU A 309 -16.21 7.97 -6.12
C LEU A 309 -15.89 9.16 -5.19
N ASP A 310 -16.01 8.90 -3.89
CA ASP A 310 -15.54 9.84 -2.86
C ASP A 310 -14.01 9.88 -2.85
N THR A 311 -13.42 11.04 -3.14
CA THR A 311 -11.97 11.24 -3.24
C THR A 311 -11.25 11.28 -1.90
N VAL A 312 -11.97 11.35 -0.77
CA VAL A 312 -11.40 11.37 0.58
C VAL A 312 -10.48 10.17 0.82
N LEU A 313 -10.87 8.99 0.34
CA LEU A 313 -10.05 7.77 0.51
C LEU A 313 -8.70 7.87 -0.20
N LEU A 314 -8.68 8.40 -1.43
CA LEU A 314 -7.44 8.59 -2.20
C LEU A 314 -6.53 9.63 -1.55
N GLN A 315 -7.11 10.70 -0.99
CA GLN A 315 -6.36 11.69 -0.25
C GLN A 315 -5.69 11.07 0.99
N LEU A 316 -6.43 10.29 1.78
CA LEU A 316 -5.90 9.60 2.96
C LEU A 316 -4.76 8.64 2.60
N ILE A 317 -4.89 7.90 1.50
CA ILE A 317 -3.82 7.00 1.01
C ILE A 317 -2.57 7.81 0.65
N ARG A 318 -2.72 8.95 -0.04
CA ARG A 318 -1.59 9.82 -0.41
C ARG A 318 -0.92 10.43 0.81
N GLU A 319 -1.71 10.96 1.74
CA GLU A 319 -1.21 11.53 3.00
C GLU A 319 -0.42 10.49 3.80
N PHE A 320 -0.95 9.26 3.91
CA PHE A 320 -0.25 8.17 4.59
C PHE A 320 1.09 7.83 3.91
N LYS A 321 1.09 7.62 2.58
CA LYS A 321 2.31 7.31 1.80
C LYS A 321 3.35 8.43 1.80
N SER A 322 2.93 9.68 1.92
CA SER A 322 3.84 10.85 1.90
C SER A 322 4.55 11.13 3.23
N GLY A 323 4.03 10.58 4.34
CA GLY A 323 4.59 10.81 5.67
C GLY A 323 5.64 9.79 6.10
N ASP A 324 6.05 8.89 5.22
CA ASP A 324 7.18 7.96 5.40
C ASP A 324 8.40 8.46 4.61
#